data_AF-A0A936BXD0-F1
#
_entry.id   AF-A0A936BXD0-F1
#
_cell.length_a   1.000
_cell.length_b   1.000
_cell.length_c   1.000
_cell.angle_alpha   90.00
_cell.angle_beta   90.00
_cell.angle_gamma   90.00
#
_symmetry.space_group_name_H-M   'P 1'
#
loop_
_entity.id
_entity.type
_entity.pdbx_description
1 polymer ?
#
loop_
_entity_poly.entity_id
_entity_poly.type
_entity_poly.pdbx_seq_one_letter_code
_entity_poly.pdbx_strand_id
1 'polypeptide(L)'
;MLPEAMKALPASIRPGVRDALERSLDRIRTSMNEGRVSCDEAEAALEMVREMSEALVDLAGHRLTVVERSGSGDEQQNVDVVRLRASDRDELVLVTRKEADATGEARISLRMVKDDGEEIPSRYRLGLRLDLERRGSPSVDVQFGESSLDKRIHGLWRYPDGQPVLTSSGAQLADHHFRGVLPASLVDPAEFGALVSAFRSSAGL
;
A
#
# COMPACT_ATOMS: atom_id res chain seq x y z
N MET A 1 -9.09 -13.29 -8.43
CA MET A 1 -8.00 -12.34 -8.76
C MET A 1 -6.95 -12.24 -7.66
N LEU A 2 -7.32 -12.04 -6.40
CA LEU A 2 -6.36 -11.95 -5.28
C LEU A 2 -5.29 -13.07 -5.21
N PRO A 3 -5.58 -14.37 -5.43
CA PRO A 3 -4.53 -15.39 -5.41
C PRO A 3 -3.43 -15.17 -6.45
N GLU A 4 -3.78 -14.65 -7.62
CA GLU A 4 -2.82 -14.33 -8.68
C GLU A 4 -2.04 -13.05 -8.34
N ALA A 5 -2.74 -12.01 -7.88
CA ALA A 5 -2.14 -10.74 -7.45
C ALA A 5 -1.03 -10.95 -6.40
N MET A 6 -1.22 -11.90 -5.47
CA MET A 6 -0.23 -12.19 -4.44
C MET A 6 1.09 -12.75 -4.98
N LYS A 7 1.14 -13.26 -6.22
CA LYS A 7 2.40 -13.77 -6.79
C LYS A 7 3.44 -12.68 -7.02
N ALA A 8 3.02 -11.41 -7.18
CA ALA A 8 3.93 -10.26 -7.27
C ALA A 8 4.76 -10.05 -6.00
N LEU A 9 4.27 -10.55 -4.87
CA LEU A 9 4.86 -10.32 -3.56
C LEU A 9 5.77 -11.49 -3.15
N PRO A 10 6.86 -11.23 -2.41
CA PRO A 10 7.61 -12.27 -1.73
C PRO A 10 6.71 -13.14 -0.84
N ALA A 11 6.96 -14.46 -0.81
CA ALA A 11 6.09 -15.42 -0.15
C ALA A 11 5.85 -15.14 1.35
N SER A 12 6.84 -14.57 2.04
CA SER A 12 6.80 -14.24 3.46
C SER A 12 5.75 -13.18 3.82
N ILE A 13 5.36 -12.31 2.88
CA ILE A 13 4.41 -11.21 3.13
C ILE A 13 3.03 -11.43 2.49
N ARG A 14 2.89 -12.41 1.59
CA ARG A 14 1.62 -12.70 0.88
C ARG A 14 0.43 -12.86 1.83
N PRO A 15 0.52 -13.62 2.95
CA PRO A 15 -0.62 -13.78 3.85
C PRO A 15 -1.05 -12.46 4.47
N GLY A 16 -0.09 -11.62 4.86
CA GLY A 16 -0.38 -10.35 5.51
C GLY A 16 -1.00 -9.31 4.59
N VAL A 17 -0.49 -9.20 3.36
CA VAL A 17 -1.09 -8.30 2.36
C VAL A 17 -2.49 -8.78 1.96
N ARG A 18 -2.70 -10.10 1.84
CA ARG A 18 -4.02 -10.67 1.61
C ARG A 18 -4.99 -10.31 2.75
N ASP A 19 -4.61 -10.54 4.01
CA ASP A 19 -5.44 -10.20 5.17
C ASP A 19 -5.80 -8.71 5.19
N ALA A 20 -4.84 -7.83 4.92
CA ALA A 20 -5.07 -6.39 4.88
C ALA A 20 -6.07 -5.98 3.79
N LEU A 21 -5.97 -6.54 2.57
CA LEU A 21 -6.90 -6.28 1.49
C LEU A 21 -8.30 -6.85 1.79
N GLU A 22 -8.38 -8.09 2.29
CA GLU A 22 -9.65 -8.73 2.67
C GLU A 22 -10.37 -7.96 3.77
N ARG A 23 -9.65 -7.56 4.83
CA ARG A 23 -10.22 -6.73 5.91
C ARG A 23 -10.62 -5.35 5.41
N SER A 24 -9.92 -4.79 4.43
CA SER A 24 -10.33 -3.52 3.80
C SER A 24 -11.63 -3.66 3.02
N LEU A 25 -11.80 -4.75 2.25
CA LEU A 25 -13.05 -5.07 1.56
C LEU A 25 -14.23 -5.23 2.55
N ASP A 26 -14.01 -5.95 3.65
CA ASP A 26 -15.04 -6.12 4.68
C ASP A 26 -15.39 -4.82 5.39
N ARG A 27 -14.40 -3.95 5.62
CA ARG A 27 -14.59 -2.61 6.18
C ARG A 27 -15.35 -1.68 5.25
N ILE A 28 -15.15 -1.76 3.93
CA ILE A 28 -15.97 -1.02 2.96
C ILE A 28 -17.44 -1.44 3.09
N ARG A 29 -17.71 -2.75 3.00
CA ARG A 29 -19.08 -3.31 3.09
C ARG A 29 -19.77 -2.96 4.40
N THR A 30 -19.04 -3.12 5.51
CA THR A 30 -19.54 -2.79 6.85
C THR A 30 -19.86 -1.30 6.95
N SER A 31 -18.97 -0.43 6.47
CA SER A 31 -19.17 1.03 6.53
C SER A 31 -20.33 1.51 5.65
N MET A 32 -20.56 0.87 4.51
CA MET A 32 -21.74 1.10 3.67
C MET A 32 -23.02 0.68 4.41
N ASN A 33 -23.05 -0.53 4.98
CA ASN A 33 -24.21 -1.05 5.72
C ASN A 33 -24.54 -0.20 6.96
N GLU A 34 -23.53 0.40 7.59
CA GLU A 34 -23.68 1.30 8.75
C GLU A 34 -23.93 2.76 8.35
N GLY A 35 -24.03 3.07 7.05
CA GLY A 35 -24.30 4.42 6.55
C GLY A 35 -23.17 5.43 6.78
N ARG A 36 -21.95 4.97 7.05
CA ARG A 36 -20.76 5.86 7.16
C ARG A 36 -20.27 6.35 5.81
N VAL A 37 -20.51 5.59 4.75
CA VAL A 37 -20.23 5.95 3.36
C VAL A 37 -21.48 5.70 2.52
N SER A 38 -21.66 6.46 1.45
CA SER A 38 -22.73 6.21 0.47
C SER A 38 -22.45 4.96 -0.37
N CYS A 39 -23.46 4.48 -1.12
CA CYS A 39 -23.26 3.40 -2.08
C CYS A 39 -22.19 3.77 -3.12
N ASP A 40 -22.28 4.96 -3.71
CA ASP A 40 -21.32 5.44 -4.71
C ASP A 40 -19.88 5.49 -4.16
N GLU A 41 -19.71 5.93 -2.91
CA GLU A 41 -18.40 5.94 -2.25
C GLU A 41 -17.87 4.53 -1.99
N ALA A 42 -18.74 3.60 -1.62
CA ALA A 42 -18.37 2.20 -1.42
C ALA A 42 -18.01 1.52 -2.76
N GLU A 43 -18.76 1.77 -3.83
CA GLU A 43 -18.47 1.27 -5.18
C GLU A 43 -17.11 1.80 -5.67
N ALA A 44 -16.86 3.10 -5.54
CA ALA A 44 -15.57 3.69 -5.88
C ALA A 44 -14.42 3.08 -5.05
N ALA A 45 -14.62 2.86 -3.75
CA ALA A 45 -13.61 2.24 -2.89
C ALA A 45 -13.35 0.76 -3.26
N LEU A 46 -14.39 0.01 -3.63
CA LEU A 46 -14.25 -1.37 -4.13
C LEU A 46 -13.48 -1.40 -5.45
N GLU A 47 -13.77 -0.45 -6.34
CA GLU A 47 -13.09 -0.31 -7.63
C GLU A 47 -11.61 -0.02 -7.45
N MET A 48 -11.26 0.91 -6.56
CA MET A 48 -9.87 1.18 -6.17
C MET A 48 -9.13 -0.07 -5.68
N VAL A 49 -9.79 -0.97 -4.94
CA VAL A 49 -9.20 -2.24 -4.48
C VAL A 49 -9.09 -3.27 -5.62
N ARG A 50 -10.05 -3.28 -6.56
CA ARG A 50 -10.01 -4.10 -7.77
C ARG A 50 -8.83 -3.70 -8.64
N GLU A 51 -8.69 -2.43 -8.96
CA GLU A 51 -7.61 -1.85 -9.76
C GLU A 51 -6.23 -2.16 -9.15
N MET A 52 -6.05 -1.95 -7.84
CA MET A 52 -4.80 -2.33 -7.16
C MET A 52 -4.51 -3.83 -7.26
N SER A 53 -5.55 -4.67 -7.21
CA SER A 53 -5.38 -6.11 -7.37
C SER A 53 -4.96 -6.47 -8.80
N GLU A 54 -5.46 -5.77 -9.81
CA GLU A 54 -5.09 -5.94 -11.22
C GLU A 54 -3.66 -5.47 -11.47
N ALA A 55 -3.29 -4.29 -10.97
CA ALA A 55 -1.92 -3.79 -11.02
C ALA A 55 -0.92 -4.78 -10.38
N LEU A 56 -1.29 -5.44 -9.28
CA LEU A 56 -0.49 -6.52 -8.69
C LEU A 56 -0.42 -7.76 -9.57
N VAL A 57 -1.48 -8.12 -10.32
CA VAL A 57 -1.44 -9.22 -11.30
C VAL A 57 -0.50 -8.85 -12.45
N ASP A 58 -0.53 -7.62 -12.95
CA ASP A 58 0.38 -7.17 -14.00
C ASP A 58 1.84 -7.18 -13.55
N LEU A 59 2.08 -6.75 -12.32
CA LEU A 59 3.39 -6.84 -11.68
C LEU A 59 3.86 -8.30 -11.57
N ALA A 60 2.98 -9.20 -11.13
CA ALA A 60 3.29 -10.63 -11.00
C ALA A 60 3.58 -11.29 -12.36
N GLY A 61 2.88 -10.85 -13.40
CA GLY A 61 3.00 -11.37 -14.76
C GLY A 61 4.12 -10.72 -15.58
N HIS A 62 4.93 -9.83 -14.98
CA HIS A 62 5.94 -9.03 -15.67
C HIS A 62 5.38 -8.28 -16.89
N ARG A 63 4.14 -7.80 -16.80
CA ARG A 63 3.44 -7.08 -17.88
C ARG A 63 3.66 -5.56 -17.85
N LEU A 64 4.50 -5.11 -16.91
CA LEU A 64 4.80 -3.70 -16.69
C LEU A 64 6.19 -3.35 -17.22
N THR A 65 6.29 -2.17 -17.83
CA THR A 65 7.55 -1.62 -18.34
C THR A 65 7.96 -0.40 -17.51
N VAL A 66 9.25 -0.24 -17.25
CA VAL A 66 9.76 0.96 -16.58
C VAL A 66 9.69 2.15 -17.54
N VAL A 67 8.90 3.17 -17.19
CA VAL A 67 8.78 4.40 -17.99
C VAL A 67 9.60 5.54 -17.42
N GLU A 68 9.78 5.54 -16.11
CA GLU A 68 10.58 6.55 -15.41
C GLU A 68 11.18 5.90 -14.18
N ARG A 69 12.44 6.24 -13.89
CA ARG A 69 13.10 5.88 -12.66
C ARG A 69 13.72 7.13 -12.09
N SER A 70 13.30 7.50 -10.88
CA SER A 70 13.86 8.61 -10.12
C SER A 70 14.40 8.08 -8.80
N GLY A 71 15.61 8.50 -8.48
CA GLY A 71 16.53 7.78 -7.61
C GLY A 71 17.84 7.71 -8.36
N SER A 72 18.86 8.45 -7.90
CA SER A 72 20.15 8.51 -8.60
C SER A 72 20.74 7.11 -8.62
N GLY A 73 21.07 6.61 -9.81
CA GLY A 73 21.41 5.21 -10.11
C GLY A 73 22.65 4.60 -9.46
N ASP A 74 23.03 5.06 -8.27
CA ASP A 74 24.02 4.43 -7.40
C ASP A 74 23.33 3.49 -6.42
N GLU A 75 23.82 2.26 -6.32
CA GLU A 75 23.41 1.25 -5.32
C GLU A 75 23.49 1.73 -3.86
N GLN A 76 24.11 2.90 -3.64
CA GLN A 76 24.30 3.54 -2.34
C GLN A 76 23.10 4.35 -1.83
N GLN A 77 22.08 4.63 -2.64
CA GLN A 77 20.91 5.37 -2.14
C GLN A 77 19.77 4.47 -1.68
N ASN A 78 19.29 4.79 -0.47
CA ASN A 78 18.31 4.04 0.28
C ASN A 78 16.91 4.06 -0.35
N VAL A 79 16.62 4.94 -1.32
CA VAL A 79 15.27 5.14 -1.91
C VAL A 79 15.29 4.97 -3.42
N ASP A 80 14.31 4.24 -3.96
CA ASP A 80 14.10 4.05 -5.40
C ASP A 80 12.63 4.30 -5.74
N VAL A 81 12.37 5.21 -6.67
CA VAL A 81 11.02 5.57 -7.15
C VAL A 81 10.92 5.18 -8.62
N VAL A 82 10.13 4.16 -8.91
CA VAL A 82 9.97 3.60 -10.24
C VAL A 82 8.53 3.81 -10.70
N ARG A 83 8.37 4.43 -11.86
CA ARG A 83 7.10 4.49 -12.57
C ARG A 83 7.05 3.36 -13.57
N LEU A 84 6.00 2.56 -13.48
CA LEU A 84 5.77 1.37 -14.26
C LEU A 84 4.50 1.57 -15.09
N ARG A 85 4.50 1.09 -16.34
CA ARG A 85 3.35 1.21 -17.26
C ARG A 85 3.00 -0.14 -17.88
N ALA A 86 1.72 -0.48 -17.86
CA ALA A 86 1.14 -1.63 -18.54
C ALA A 86 0.82 -1.31 -20.02
N SER A 87 0.40 -2.33 -20.79
CA SER A 87 0.10 -2.17 -22.23
C SER A 87 -1.18 -1.39 -22.54
N ASP A 88 -2.15 -1.44 -21.63
CA ASP A 88 -3.41 -0.65 -21.63
C ASP A 88 -3.20 0.83 -21.27
N ARG A 89 -1.97 1.19 -20.85
CA ARG A 89 -1.52 2.51 -20.41
C ARG A 89 -1.82 2.83 -18.95
N ASP A 90 -2.16 1.82 -18.14
CA ASP A 90 -2.16 1.96 -16.69
C ASP A 90 -0.76 2.30 -16.19
N GLU A 91 -0.69 3.21 -15.24
CA GLU A 91 0.57 3.59 -14.60
C GLU A 91 0.50 3.42 -13.10
N LEU A 92 1.56 2.85 -12.55
CA LEU A 92 1.77 2.73 -11.11
C LEU A 92 3.13 3.30 -10.71
N VAL A 93 3.16 3.87 -9.52
CA VAL A 93 4.36 4.35 -8.86
C VAL A 93 4.71 3.35 -7.77
N LEU A 94 5.88 2.74 -7.91
CA LEU A 94 6.53 1.94 -6.90
C LEU A 94 7.57 2.80 -6.18
N VAL A 95 7.49 2.86 -4.86
CA VAL A 95 8.54 3.43 -4.02
C VAL A 95 9.09 2.32 -3.14
N THR A 96 10.41 2.11 -3.17
CA THR A 96 11.08 1.22 -2.23
C THR A 96 12.10 2.00 -1.42
N ARG A 97 12.21 1.66 -0.13
CA ARG A 97 13.25 2.13 0.77
C ARG A 97 13.72 0.99 1.67
N LYS A 98 15.02 0.68 1.64
CA LYS A 98 15.56 -0.50 2.34
C LYS A 98 15.66 -0.32 3.84
N GLU A 99 16.05 0.86 4.29
CA GLU A 99 16.37 1.18 5.68
C GLU A 99 15.68 2.45 6.14
N ALA A 100 15.45 2.61 7.44
CA ALA A 100 14.98 3.88 7.99
C ALA A 100 16.17 4.83 8.20
N ASP A 101 16.03 6.09 7.80
CA ASP A 101 17.05 7.13 8.01
C ASP A 101 16.41 8.47 8.40
N ALA A 102 17.23 9.53 8.46
CA ALA A 102 16.77 10.88 8.81
C ALA A 102 15.66 11.43 7.90
N THR A 103 15.50 10.88 6.68
CA THR A 103 14.56 11.33 5.66
C THR A 103 13.29 10.47 5.56
N GLY A 104 13.24 9.30 6.20
CA GLY A 104 12.03 8.48 6.21
C GLY A 104 12.21 7.02 6.64
N GLU A 105 11.07 6.33 6.78
CA GLU A 105 10.98 4.93 7.23
C GLU A 105 11.15 3.94 6.08
N ALA A 106 11.79 2.79 6.37
CA ALA A 106 11.90 1.67 5.45
C ALA A 106 10.50 1.24 4.95
N ARG A 107 10.36 1.07 3.62
CA ARG A 107 9.05 0.82 3.00
C ARG A 107 9.07 0.18 1.63
N ILE A 108 7.96 -0.45 1.30
CA ILE A 108 7.54 -0.76 -0.08
C ILE A 108 6.19 -0.11 -0.28
N SER A 109 6.00 0.74 -1.28
CA SER A 109 4.72 1.38 -1.57
C SER A 109 4.37 1.25 -3.03
N LEU A 110 3.14 0.83 -3.31
CA LEU A 110 2.54 0.75 -4.62
C LEU A 110 1.33 1.70 -4.66
N ARG A 111 1.21 2.45 -5.74
CA ARG A 111 0.06 3.33 -5.98
C ARG A 111 -0.22 3.42 -7.47
N MET A 112 -1.45 3.16 -7.87
CA MET A 112 -1.91 3.45 -9.23
C MET A 112 -2.10 4.97 -9.39
N VAL A 113 -1.60 5.51 -10.51
CA VAL A 113 -1.65 6.95 -10.83
C VAL A 113 -2.35 7.23 -12.15
N LYS A 114 -2.44 6.24 -13.07
CA LYS A 114 -3.26 6.32 -14.27
C LYS A 114 -4.03 5.03 -14.50
N ASP A 115 -5.23 5.19 -15.06
CA ASP A 115 -6.16 4.15 -15.50
C ASP A 115 -6.51 4.40 -16.96
N ASP A 116 -6.27 3.43 -17.85
CA ASP A 116 -6.42 3.54 -19.31
C ASP A 116 -5.67 4.74 -19.94
N GLY A 117 -4.63 5.24 -19.25
CA GLY A 117 -3.84 6.42 -19.63
C GLY A 117 -4.37 7.76 -19.12
N GLU A 118 -5.51 7.77 -18.43
CA GLU A 118 -6.08 8.95 -17.78
C GLU A 118 -5.55 9.10 -16.35
N GLU A 119 -5.26 10.33 -15.92
CA GLU A 119 -4.73 10.57 -14.57
C GLU A 119 -5.81 10.35 -13.52
N ILE A 120 -5.58 9.41 -12.60
CA ILE A 120 -6.49 9.16 -11.47
C ILE A 120 -6.35 10.34 -10.50
N PRO A 121 -7.41 11.10 -10.18
CA PRO A 121 -7.32 12.17 -9.20
C PRO A 121 -6.85 11.65 -7.84
N SER A 122 -6.06 12.42 -7.09
CA SER A 122 -5.44 11.95 -5.84
C SER A 122 -6.43 11.38 -4.84
N ARG A 123 -7.66 11.92 -4.77
CA ARG A 123 -8.74 11.45 -3.90
C ARG A 123 -9.27 10.05 -4.22
N TYR A 124 -9.05 9.57 -5.45
CA TYR A 124 -9.50 8.27 -5.94
C TYR A 124 -8.36 7.26 -6.10
N ARG A 125 -7.19 7.51 -5.49
CA ARG A 125 -6.06 6.57 -5.55
C ARG A 125 -6.10 5.63 -4.36
N LEU A 126 -5.75 4.36 -4.58
CA LEU A 126 -5.38 3.45 -3.49
C LEU A 126 -3.86 3.42 -3.33
N GLY A 127 -3.38 3.57 -2.11
CA GLY A 127 -2.01 3.26 -1.73
C GLY A 127 -1.96 1.93 -0.99
N LEU A 128 -1.16 0.99 -1.49
CA LEU A 128 -0.74 -0.18 -0.73
C LEU A 128 0.68 0.06 -0.24
N ARG A 129 0.93 -0.15 1.05
CA ARG A 129 2.26 0.07 1.62
C ARG A 129 2.61 -1.02 2.61
N LEU A 130 3.88 -1.42 2.62
CA LEU A 130 4.49 -2.16 3.72
C LEU A 130 5.44 -1.19 4.40
N ASP A 131 5.15 -0.90 5.66
CA ASP A 131 5.96 0.00 6.46
C ASP A 131 6.59 -0.77 7.61
N LEU A 132 7.85 -0.45 7.90
CA LEU A 132 8.38 -0.62 9.24
C LEU A 132 8.10 0.68 10.01
N GLU A 133 6.98 0.74 10.71
CA GLU A 133 6.63 1.95 11.45
C GLU A 133 7.69 2.27 12.51
N ARG A 134 7.95 3.56 12.77
CA ARG A 134 8.83 4.06 13.86
C ARG A 134 8.60 3.39 15.22
N ARG A 135 7.41 2.82 15.44
CA ARG A 135 7.00 2.17 16.69
C ARG A 135 7.35 0.69 16.75
N GLY A 136 8.12 0.16 15.79
CA GLY A 136 8.75 -1.16 15.86
C GLY A 136 7.80 -2.32 15.54
N SER A 137 6.80 -2.10 14.68
CA SER A 137 5.95 -3.18 14.18
C SER A 137 5.76 -3.05 12.68
N PRO A 138 6.02 -4.12 11.92
CA PRO A 138 5.74 -4.13 10.50
C PRO A 138 4.23 -4.14 10.29
N SER A 139 3.76 -3.30 9.37
CA SER A 139 2.35 -3.20 9.01
C SER A 139 2.17 -3.19 7.50
N VAL A 140 0.99 -3.63 7.07
CA VAL A 140 0.49 -3.35 5.73
C VAL A 140 -0.50 -2.21 5.86
N ASP A 141 -0.36 -1.16 5.06
CA ASP A 141 -1.32 -0.07 4.99
C ASP A 141 -2.09 -0.15 3.69
N VAL A 142 -3.41 -0.01 3.78
CA VAL A 142 -4.31 0.14 2.63
C VAL A 142 -4.98 1.49 2.77
N GLN A 143 -4.47 2.50 2.05
CA GLN A 143 -4.85 3.88 2.23
C GLN A 143 -5.67 4.39 1.05
N PHE A 144 -6.88 4.87 1.32
CA PHE A 144 -7.66 5.62 0.31
C PHE A 144 -7.14 7.05 0.17
N GLY A 145 -7.19 7.57 -1.06
CA GLY A 145 -6.63 8.86 -1.43
C GLY A 145 -7.21 10.05 -0.69
N GLU A 146 -8.46 9.94 -0.23
CA GLU A 146 -9.10 10.94 0.62
C GLU A 146 -9.07 10.51 2.10
N SER A 147 -8.41 11.30 2.95
CA SER A 147 -8.32 11.03 4.39
C SER A 147 -9.70 10.94 5.08
N SER A 148 -10.71 11.64 4.56
CA SER A 148 -12.07 11.57 5.10
C SER A 148 -12.71 10.20 4.82
N LEU A 149 -12.55 9.67 3.61
CA LEU A 149 -13.07 8.38 3.18
C LEU A 149 -12.36 7.25 3.94
N ASP A 150 -11.05 7.35 4.04
CA ASP A 150 -10.17 6.44 4.77
C ASP A 150 -10.61 6.27 6.24
N LYS A 151 -10.90 7.38 6.95
CA LYS A 151 -11.43 7.35 8.32
C LYS A 151 -12.83 6.75 8.42
N ARG A 152 -13.68 6.97 7.42
CA ARG A 152 -15.07 6.47 7.43
C ARG A 152 -15.12 4.97 7.12
N ILE A 153 -14.20 4.48 6.28
CA ILE A 153 -14.06 3.06 5.96
C ILE A 153 -13.31 2.31 7.06
N HIS A 154 -12.10 2.75 7.42
CA HIS A 154 -11.26 2.02 8.36
C HIS A 154 -11.57 2.32 9.82
N GLY A 155 -12.31 3.39 10.10
CA GLY A 155 -12.47 3.92 11.45
C GLY A 155 -11.25 4.71 11.89
N LEU A 156 -11.25 5.11 13.16
CA LEU A 156 -10.15 5.84 13.78
C LEU A 156 -9.24 4.89 14.54
N TRP A 157 -7.93 5.08 14.42
CA TRP A 157 -6.99 4.38 15.26
C TRP A 157 -7.13 4.90 16.70
N ARG A 158 -7.25 3.98 17.65
CA ARG A 158 -7.42 4.26 19.08
C ARG A 158 -6.30 3.63 19.92
N TYR A 159 -5.99 4.28 21.04
CA TYR A 159 -5.21 3.71 22.14
C TYR A 159 -6.01 2.62 22.90
N PRO A 160 -5.36 1.83 23.77
CA PRO A 160 -6.06 0.81 24.57
C PRO A 160 -7.18 1.35 25.47
N ASP A 161 -7.11 2.63 25.86
CA ASP A 161 -8.14 3.33 26.63
C ASP A 161 -9.33 3.81 25.77
N GLY A 162 -9.31 3.53 24.46
CA GLY A 162 -10.34 3.90 23.49
C GLY A 162 -10.20 5.32 22.92
N GLN A 163 -9.25 6.15 23.36
CA GLN A 163 -9.07 7.50 22.82
C GLN A 163 -8.44 7.47 21.42
N PRO A 164 -8.87 8.35 20.48
CA PRO A 164 -8.30 8.39 19.15
C PRO A 164 -6.83 8.86 19.20
N VAL A 165 -5.99 8.25 18.38
CA VAL A 165 -4.61 8.69 18.18
C VAL A 165 -4.61 9.97 17.35
N LEU A 166 -3.90 10.98 17.84
CA LEU A 166 -3.74 12.27 17.17
C LEU A 166 -2.32 12.41 16.62
N THR A 167 -2.20 13.03 15.45
CA THR A 167 -0.93 13.51 14.89
C THR A 167 -0.37 14.66 15.72
N SER A 168 0.89 15.06 15.45
CA SER A 168 1.48 16.28 16.03
C SER A 168 0.69 17.56 15.74
N SER A 169 -0.10 17.56 14.66
CA SER A 169 -1.01 18.66 14.29
C SER A 169 -2.39 18.59 14.96
N GLY A 170 -2.66 17.55 15.75
CA GLY A 170 -3.97 17.31 16.39
C GLY A 170 -4.99 16.58 15.50
N ALA A 171 -4.67 16.28 14.24
CA ALA A 171 -5.55 15.51 13.36
C ALA A 171 -5.65 14.04 13.82
N GLN A 172 -6.87 13.48 13.82
CA GLN A 172 -7.10 12.06 14.09
C GLN A 172 -6.56 11.18 12.95
N LEU A 173 -6.05 9.99 13.30
CA LEU A 173 -5.55 9.01 12.35
C LEU A 173 -6.60 7.94 12.02
N ALA A 174 -6.64 7.52 10.75
CA ALA A 174 -7.42 6.36 10.32
C ALA A 174 -6.74 5.07 10.78
N ASP A 175 -7.52 4.02 11.01
CA ASP A 175 -7.00 2.69 11.38
C ASP A 175 -6.65 1.85 10.13
N HIS A 176 -5.95 2.42 9.14
CA HIS A 176 -5.59 1.68 7.92
C HIS A 176 -4.29 0.86 8.06
N HIS A 177 -3.66 0.86 9.23
CA HIS A 177 -2.41 0.17 9.51
C HIS A 177 -2.69 -1.25 10.04
N PHE A 178 -2.66 -2.24 9.16
CA PHE A 178 -2.91 -3.63 9.53
C PHE A 178 -1.65 -4.23 10.18
N ARG A 179 -1.60 -4.18 11.51
CA ARG A 179 -0.51 -4.75 12.33
C ARG A 179 -0.75 -6.20 12.71
N GLY A 180 0.33 -6.92 12.99
CA GLY A 180 0.30 -8.33 13.39
C GLY A 180 0.06 -9.30 12.23
N VAL A 181 -0.05 -8.79 11.00
CA VAL A 181 -0.29 -9.56 9.78
C VAL A 181 1.02 -9.91 9.05
N LEU A 182 2.12 -9.24 9.40
CA LEU A 182 3.45 -9.45 8.85
C LEU A 182 4.36 -10.18 9.86
N PRO A 183 5.39 -10.91 9.39
CA PRO A 183 6.37 -11.54 10.27
C PRO A 183 7.06 -10.51 11.17
N ALA A 184 7.13 -10.79 12.48
CA ALA A 184 7.79 -9.91 13.44
C ALA A 184 9.29 -9.71 13.17
N SER A 185 9.90 -10.64 12.44
CA SER A 185 11.31 -10.59 12.06
C SER A 185 11.63 -9.43 11.10
N LEU A 186 10.63 -8.90 10.38
CA LEU A 186 10.76 -7.69 9.55
C LEU A 186 11.03 -6.40 10.35
N VAL A 187 11.03 -6.45 11.68
CA VAL A 187 11.56 -5.36 12.52
C VAL A 187 13.08 -5.22 12.36
N ASP A 188 13.78 -6.30 12.01
CA ASP A 188 15.21 -6.27 11.68
C ASP A 188 15.41 -5.53 10.33
N PRO A 189 16.19 -4.43 10.31
CA PRO A 189 16.50 -3.71 9.08
C PRO A 189 17.12 -4.60 7.98
N ALA A 190 17.93 -5.59 8.35
CA ALA A 190 18.56 -6.49 7.39
C ALA A 190 17.53 -7.38 6.70
N GLU A 191 16.55 -7.89 7.46
CA GLU A 191 15.45 -8.68 6.89
C GLU A 191 14.53 -7.83 6.02
N PHE A 192 14.22 -6.60 6.44
CA PHE A 192 13.42 -5.68 5.62
C PHE A 192 14.14 -5.29 4.32
N GLY A 193 15.45 -5.01 4.37
CA GLY A 193 16.26 -4.74 3.18
C GLY A 193 16.32 -5.92 2.22
N ALA A 194 16.38 -7.15 2.75
CA ALA A 194 16.29 -8.38 1.96
C ALA A 194 14.90 -8.53 1.30
N LEU A 195 13.82 -8.22 2.04
CA LEU A 195 12.46 -8.21 1.50
C LEU A 195 12.31 -7.22 0.34
N VAL A 196 12.82 -5.99 0.49
CA VAL A 196 12.81 -4.97 -0.57
C VAL A 196 13.54 -5.48 -1.82
N SER A 197 14.70 -6.11 -1.63
CA SER A 197 15.49 -6.65 -2.74
C SER A 197 14.78 -7.81 -3.44
N ALA A 198 14.14 -8.70 -2.68
CA ALA A 198 13.31 -9.79 -3.21
C ALA A 198 12.09 -9.26 -3.98
N PHE A 199 11.43 -8.22 -3.46
CA PHE A 199 10.29 -7.57 -4.11
C PHE A 199 10.70 -6.91 -5.44
N ARG A 200 11.82 -6.19 -5.46
CA ARG A 200 12.34 -5.58 -6.71
C ARG A 200 12.65 -6.65 -7.76
N SER A 201 13.27 -7.76 -7.33
CA SER A 201 13.55 -8.89 -8.21
C SER A 201 12.27 -9.50 -8.79
N SER A 202 11.22 -9.69 -7.97
CA SER A 202 9.92 -10.19 -8.46
C SER A 202 9.18 -9.18 -9.35
N ALA A 203 9.47 -7.89 -9.22
CA ALA A 203 8.96 -6.83 -10.08
C ALA A 203 9.77 -6.66 -11.39
N GLY A 204 10.92 -7.32 -11.54
CA GLY A 204 11.83 -7.14 -12.69
C GLY A 204 12.65 -5.84 -12.66
N LEU A 205 13.07 -5.38 -11.46
CA LEU A 205 13.72 -4.08 -11.19
C LEU A 205 15.06 -4.13 -10.45
#